data_AF-A0A956C6W7-F1
#
_entry.id   AF-A0A956C6W7-F1
#
_cell.length_a   1.000
_cell.length_b   1.000
_cell.length_c   1.000
_cell.angle_alpha   90.00
_cell.angle_beta   90.00
_cell.angle_gamma   90.00
#
_symmetry.space_group_name_H-M   'P 1'
#
loop_
_entity.id
_entity.type
_entity.pdbx_description
1 polymer ?
#
loop_
_entity_poly.entity_id
_entity_poly.type
_entity_poly.pdbx_seq_one_letter_code
_entity_poly.pdbx_strand_id
1 'polypeptide(L)'
;MNKHVARAALAVTIAGTALSSTDAQAFTHVVSSGESLAQIALRVYGTPRFETAIVGANALDVRGGSGIVPGLPLQIPAPFHVRIDTDATWADLARVHLGDPRRAEVLARANGAVSWVPPVVGQEIVVPAVIAHLAVEGDTIPGISQRYLADPNRAWEVDAYNHRAGGTKPAPGEVVLVPLLEINLTADGKREAREAADLVRSQGGGRAHEAQRKAEAEIPPVLADVRGGRYVDAVSKANRLLGSGDLTPPQLASLHRALVESYVALDAPGLAAGACAAWREAAGGDLALDPRLISPKIRNACVKR
;
A
#
# COMPACT_ATOMS: atom_id res chain seq x y z
N MET A 1 -27.34 3.47 -58.18
CA MET A 1 -28.21 4.48 -57.56
C MET A 1 -28.21 4.22 -56.05
N ASN A 2 -27.66 5.16 -55.28
CA ASN A 2 -27.70 5.37 -53.81
C ASN A 2 -27.30 4.20 -52.88
N LYS A 3 -26.06 4.13 -52.38
CA LYS A 3 -25.52 4.86 -51.20
C LYS A 3 -26.47 4.82 -49.99
N HIS A 4 -26.17 4.01 -48.98
CA HIS A 4 -26.18 4.38 -47.55
C HIS A 4 -25.36 3.36 -46.74
N VAL A 5 -24.08 3.71 -46.53
CA VAL A 5 -23.21 3.07 -45.53
C VAL A 5 -23.53 3.73 -44.19
N ALA A 6 -24.19 3.01 -43.29
CA ALA A 6 -24.36 3.45 -41.90
C ALA A 6 -23.09 3.07 -41.11
N ARG A 7 -22.22 4.06 -40.89
CA ARG A 7 -21.09 3.93 -39.95
C ARG A 7 -21.62 4.10 -38.53
N ALA A 8 -21.82 3.00 -37.80
CA ALA A 8 -21.98 3.04 -36.36
C ALA A 8 -20.59 3.21 -35.73
N ALA A 9 -20.33 4.41 -35.19
CA ALA A 9 -19.14 4.66 -34.38
C ALA A 9 -19.32 3.98 -33.02
N LEU A 10 -18.67 2.84 -32.83
CA LEU A 10 -18.59 2.17 -31.54
C LEU A 10 -17.57 2.94 -30.69
N ALA A 11 -18.07 3.77 -29.76
CA ALA A 11 -17.26 4.40 -28.75
C ALA A 11 -16.67 3.31 -27.84
N VAL A 12 -15.37 3.08 -27.96
CA VAL A 12 -14.61 2.22 -27.04
C VAL A 12 -14.45 3.02 -25.74
N THR A 13 -15.36 2.79 -24.80
CA THR A 13 -15.20 3.25 -23.43
C THR A 13 -14.11 2.40 -22.79
N ILE A 14 -12.88 2.93 -22.74
CA ILE A 14 -11.81 2.36 -21.93
C ILE A 14 -12.21 2.59 -20.47
N ALA A 15 -12.93 1.63 -19.90
CA ALA A 15 -13.13 1.55 -18.47
C ALA A 15 -11.75 1.28 -17.85
N GLY A 16 -11.10 2.34 -17.39
CA GLY A 16 -9.88 2.25 -16.59
C GLY A 16 -10.21 1.55 -15.28
N THR A 17 -10.07 0.23 -15.27
CA THR A 17 -9.94 -0.52 -14.03
C THR A 17 -8.67 -0.01 -13.36
N ALA A 18 -8.84 0.75 -12.29
CA ALA A 18 -7.78 1.00 -11.34
C ALA A 18 -7.29 -0.36 -10.84
N LEU A 19 -6.20 -0.85 -11.44
CA LEU A 19 -5.40 -1.91 -10.87
C LEU A 19 -4.90 -1.35 -9.55
N SER A 20 -5.51 -1.78 -8.45
CA SER A 20 -4.91 -1.65 -7.12
C SER A 20 -3.47 -2.15 -7.28
N SER A 21 -2.51 -1.26 -7.09
CA SER A 21 -1.10 -1.62 -7.08
C SER A 21 -0.94 -2.69 -6.02
N THR A 22 -0.79 -3.94 -6.45
CA THR A 22 -0.28 -4.98 -5.58
C THR A 22 1.04 -4.43 -5.07
N ASP A 23 1.19 -4.28 -3.75
CA ASP A 23 2.46 -3.91 -3.16
C ASP A 23 3.52 -4.78 -3.82
N ALA A 24 4.45 -4.12 -4.50
CA ALA A 24 5.42 -4.80 -5.33
C ALA A 24 6.14 -5.83 -4.44
N GLN A 25 6.36 -7.03 -4.96
CA GLN A 25 7.18 -8.08 -4.33
C GLN A 25 8.67 -7.69 -4.28
N ALA A 26 8.95 -6.40 -4.18
CA ALA A 26 10.24 -5.75 -4.13
C ALA A 26 10.07 -4.32 -3.61
N PHE A 27 11.13 -3.76 -3.03
CA PHE A 27 11.24 -2.32 -2.78
C PHE A 27 12.41 -1.75 -3.56
N THR A 28 12.40 -0.44 -3.80
CA THR A 28 13.48 0.23 -4.54
C THR A 28 14.63 0.60 -3.61
N HIS A 29 15.84 0.20 -3.99
CA HIS A 29 17.11 0.63 -3.41
C HIS A 29 17.87 1.48 -4.43
N VAL A 30 18.49 2.57 -3.99
CA VAL A 30 19.35 3.38 -4.85
C VAL A 30 20.80 3.09 -4.51
N VAL A 31 21.55 2.60 -5.51
CA VAL A 31 22.94 2.17 -5.34
C VAL A 31 23.81 3.33 -4.87
N SER A 32 24.54 3.11 -3.77
CA SER A 32 25.49 4.08 -3.22
C SER A 32 26.85 4.01 -3.91
N SER A 33 27.69 5.04 -3.70
CA SER A 33 29.06 5.04 -4.22
C SER A 33 29.88 3.88 -3.64
N GLY A 34 30.47 3.05 -4.50
CA GLY A 34 31.31 1.91 -4.12
C GLY A 34 30.57 0.69 -3.57
N GLU A 35 29.24 0.69 -3.60
CA GLU A 35 28.41 -0.44 -3.16
C GLU A 35 28.39 -1.55 -4.22
N SER A 36 28.40 -2.81 -3.78
CA SER A 36 28.26 -3.99 -4.64
C SER A 36 26.97 -4.77 -4.35
N LEU A 37 26.52 -5.58 -5.32
CA LEU A 37 25.33 -6.43 -5.13
C LEU A 37 25.47 -7.40 -3.96
N ALA A 38 26.66 -7.98 -3.77
CA ALA A 38 26.96 -8.85 -2.63
C ALA A 38 26.85 -8.10 -1.29
N GLN A 39 27.29 -6.84 -1.22
CA GLN A 39 27.15 -6.01 -0.02
C GLN A 39 25.68 -5.65 0.25
N ILE A 40 24.91 -5.31 -0.79
CA ILE A 40 23.47 -5.07 -0.68
C ILE A 40 22.78 -6.33 -0.17
N ALA A 41 23.05 -7.49 -0.77
CA ALA A 41 22.45 -8.76 -0.37
C ALA A 41 22.82 -9.15 1.07
N LEU A 42 24.08 -8.99 1.46
CA LEU A 42 24.53 -9.21 2.84
C LEU A 42 23.81 -8.30 3.83
N ARG A 43 23.67 -7.01 3.50
CA ARG A 43 23.00 -6.02 4.36
C ARG A 43 21.50 -6.29 4.47
N VAL A 44 20.83 -6.53 3.35
CA VAL A 44 19.36 -6.66 3.27
C VAL A 44 18.89 -8.05 3.72
N TYR A 45 19.58 -9.12 3.32
CA TYR A 45 19.16 -10.51 3.57
C TYR A 45 20.05 -11.26 4.56
N GLY A 46 21.16 -10.69 4.99
CA GLY A 46 22.11 -11.34 5.90
C GLY A 46 23.05 -12.33 5.21
N THR A 47 22.96 -12.48 3.88
CA THR A 47 23.80 -13.41 3.11
C THR A 47 24.02 -12.92 1.68
N PRO A 48 25.25 -13.02 1.13
CA PRO A 48 25.52 -12.66 -0.26
C PRO A 48 24.88 -13.64 -1.26
N ARG A 49 24.38 -14.80 -0.82
CA ARG A 49 23.73 -15.80 -1.68
C ARG A 49 22.58 -15.21 -2.51
N PHE A 50 21.86 -14.23 -1.97
CA PHE A 50 20.73 -13.59 -2.66
C PHE A 50 21.16 -12.47 -3.64
N GLU A 51 22.45 -12.30 -3.91
CA GLU A 51 22.93 -11.46 -5.01
C GLU A 51 22.29 -11.87 -6.35
N THR A 52 22.21 -13.18 -6.63
CA THR A 52 21.59 -13.68 -7.86
C THR A 52 20.11 -13.31 -7.94
N ALA A 53 19.42 -13.22 -6.81
CA ALA A 53 18.03 -12.77 -6.75
C ALA A 53 17.90 -11.30 -7.17
N ILE A 54 18.81 -10.43 -6.73
CA ILE A 54 18.85 -9.03 -7.14
C ILE A 54 19.20 -8.93 -8.64
N VAL A 55 20.17 -9.69 -9.12
CA VAL A 55 20.53 -9.75 -10.56
C VAL A 55 19.32 -10.12 -11.40
N GLY A 56 18.62 -11.20 -11.04
CA GLY A 56 17.46 -11.69 -11.77
C GLY A 56 16.29 -10.69 -11.76
N ALA A 57 15.99 -10.09 -10.61
CA ALA A 57 14.91 -9.11 -10.49
C ALA A 57 15.15 -7.82 -11.30
N ASN A 58 16.41 -7.52 -11.62
CA ASN A 58 16.80 -6.33 -12.37
C ASN A 58 17.33 -6.62 -13.78
N ALA A 59 17.24 -7.87 -14.24
CA ALA A 59 17.72 -8.34 -15.54
C ALA A 59 19.18 -7.90 -15.86
N LEU A 60 20.05 -7.87 -14.85
CA LEU A 60 21.43 -7.36 -15.00
C LEU A 60 22.32 -8.31 -15.81
N ASP A 61 21.94 -9.58 -15.93
CA ASP A 61 22.64 -10.61 -16.69
C ASP A 61 22.25 -10.65 -18.17
N VAL A 62 21.06 -10.17 -18.55
CA VAL A 62 20.56 -10.17 -19.94
C VAL A 62 21.36 -9.23 -20.86
N ARG A 63 22.05 -8.22 -20.30
CA ARG A 63 22.81 -7.22 -21.07
C ARG A 63 24.33 -7.29 -20.87
N GLY A 64 24.87 -8.48 -20.60
CA GLY A 64 26.31 -8.69 -20.53
C GLY A 64 26.96 -8.28 -19.19
N GLY A 65 26.20 -8.36 -18.09
CA GLY A 65 26.76 -8.22 -16.73
C GLY A 65 27.26 -6.81 -16.42
N SER A 66 26.45 -5.79 -16.71
CA SER A 66 26.78 -4.42 -16.35
C SER A 66 26.91 -4.34 -14.83
N GLY A 67 28.10 -4.00 -14.33
CA GLY A 67 28.28 -3.66 -12.91
C GLY A 67 27.28 -2.58 -12.51
N ILE A 68 26.85 -2.61 -11.24
CA ILE A 68 25.96 -1.56 -10.73
C ILE A 68 26.72 -0.24 -10.64
N VAL A 69 26.02 0.86 -10.92
CA VAL A 69 26.58 2.22 -10.86
C VAL A 69 25.86 3.03 -9.79
N PRO A 70 26.54 3.97 -9.12
CA PRO A 70 25.90 4.84 -8.15
C PRO A 70 24.70 5.58 -8.75
N GLY A 71 23.59 5.65 -8.01
CA GLY A 71 22.34 6.26 -8.45
C GLY A 71 21.42 5.33 -9.25
N LEU A 72 21.86 4.11 -9.60
CA LEU A 72 20.99 3.12 -10.25
C LEU A 72 19.89 2.67 -9.28
N PRO A 73 18.59 2.82 -9.62
CA PRO A 73 17.53 2.20 -8.86
C PRO A 73 17.51 0.69 -9.13
N LEU A 74 17.58 -0.09 -8.07
CA LEU A 74 17.43 -1.55 -8.08
C LEU A 74 16.12 -1.93 -7.39
N GLN A 75 15.41 -2.88 -7.98
CA GLN A 75 14.35 -3.60 -7.31
C GLN A 75 14.95 -4.69 -6.43
N ILE A 76 14.65 -4.64 -5.14
CA ILE A 76 15.13 -5.58 -4.13
C ILE A 76 13.98 -6.50 -3.74
N PRO A 77 13.95 -7.76 -4.21
CA PRO A 77 12.88 -8.70 -3.91
C PRO A 77 12.63 -8.86 -2.41
N ALA A 78 11.39 -8.65 -1.98
CA ALA A 78 11.05 -8.71 -0.57
C ALA A 78 9.74 -9.46 -0.36
N PRO A 79 9.69 -10.35 0.65
CA PRO A 79 8.43 -10.93 1.05
C PRO A 79 7.60 -9.84 1.74
N PHE A 80 6.28 -9.90 1.57
CA PHE A 80 5.37 -9.00 2.26
C PHE A 80 4.39 -9.79 3.12
N HIS A 81 3.73 -9.11 4.05
CA HIS A 81 2.84 -9.74 5.02
C HIS A 81 1.41 -9.28 4.77
N VAL A 82 0.47 -10.21 4.90
CA VAL A 82 -0.96 -9.95 4.70
C VAL A 82 -1.70 -10.49 5.90
N ARG A 83 -2.58 -9.67 6.47
CA ARG A 83 -3.51 -10.11 7.49
C ARG A 83 -4.77 -10.67 6.82
N ILE A 84 -5.20 -11.84 7.26
CA ILE A 84 -6.40 -12.49 6.75
C ILE A 84 -7.63 -11.85 7.37
N ASP A 85 -8.43 -11.15 6.58
CA ASP A 85 -9.62 -10.43 7.07
C ASP A 85 -10.94 -11.17 6.86
N THR A 86 -10.92 -12.25 6.08
CA THR A 86 -12.10 -13.07 5.72
C THR A 86 -11.74 -14.55 5.72
N ASP A 87 -12.75 -15.41 5.61
CA ASP A 87 -12.65 -16.87 5.49
C ASP A 87 -12.10 -17.33 4.12
N ALA A 88 -10.95 -16.79 3.73
CA ALA A 88 -10.27 -17.08 2.47
C ALA A 88 -9.57 -18.46 2.48
N THR A 89 -9.60 -19.16 1.35
CA THR A 89 -8.76 -20.35 1.15
C THR A 89 -7.36 -19.98 0.66
N TRP A 90 -6.40 -20.91 0.77
CA TRP A 90 -5.07 -20.72 0.15
C TRP A 90 -5.14 -20.51 -1.37
N ALA A 91 -6.14 -21.08 -2.04
CA ALA A 91 -6.35 -20.87 -3.48
C ALA A 91 -6.83 -19.45 -3.78
N ASP A 92 -7.66 -18.86 -2.90
CA ASP A 92 -8.09 -17.48 -3.05
C ASP A 92 -6.94 -16.51 -2.84
N LEU A 93 -6.16 -16.72 -1.78
CA LEU A 93 -4.99 -15.93 -1.48
C LEU A 93 -3.91 -16.05 -2.56
N ALA A 94 -3.68 -17.26 -3.08
CA ALA A 94 -2.73 -17.47 -4.18
C ALA A 94 -3.19 -16.81 -5.48
N ARG A 95 -4.50 -16.82 -5.79
CA ARG A 95 -5.03 -16.09 -6.95
C ARG A 95 -4.76 -14.59 -6.83
N VAL A 96 -4.98 -14.01 -5.64
CA VAL A 96 -4.81 -12.57 -5.40
C VAL A 96 -3.33 -12.18 -5.38
N HIS A 97 -2.51 -12.90 -4.62
CA HIS A 97 -1.13 -12.48 -4.31
C HIS A 97 -0.06 -13.16 -5.17
N LEU A 98 -0.34 -14.33 -5.72
CA LEU A 98 0.57 -15.09 -6.58
C LEU A 98 0.05 -15.22 -8.02
N GLY A 99 -1.12 -14.66 -8.35
CA GLY A 99 -1.69 -14.59 -9.70
C GLY A 99 -2.37 -15.87 -10.22
N ASP A 100 -2.25 -17.02 -9.53
CA ASP A 100 -2.92 -18.27 -9.94
C ASP A 100 -3.31 -19.12 -8.71
N PRO A 101 -4.55 -19.61 -8.60
CA PRO A 101 -4.99 -20.42 -7.47
C PRO A 101 -4.22 -21.74 -7.31
N ARG A 102 -3.65 -22.29 -8.38
CA ARG A 102 -2.84 -23.52 -8.34
C ARG A 102 -1.54 -23.34 -7.56
N ARG A 103 -1.16 -22.11 -7.22
CA ARG A 103 0.01 -21.79 -6.39
C ARG A 103 -0.28 -21.86 -4.88
N ALA A 104 -1.48 -22.29 -4.50
CA ALA A 104 -1.91 -22.46 -3.10
C ALA A 104 -0.95 -23.28 -2.25
N GLU A 105 -0.42 -24.38 -2.79
CA GLU A 105 0.53 -25.23 -2.05
C GLU A 105 1.83 -24.50 -1.71
N VAL A 106 2.33 -23.69 -2.64
CA VAL A 106 3.55 -22.90 -2.43
C VAL A 106 3.31 -21.82 -1.37
N LEU A 107 2.15 -21.14 -1.42
CA LEU A 107 1.78 -20.15 -0.42
C LEU A 107 1.60 -20.76 0.98
N ALA A 108 0.91 -21.91 1.07
CA ALA A 108 0.72 -22.62 2.33
C ALA A 108 2.07 -23.06 2.92
N ARG A 109 2.95 -23.65 2.11
CA ARG A 109 4.30 -24.06 2.52
C ARG A 109 5.16 -22.89 3.01
N ALA A 110 5.09 -21.73 2.36
CA ALA A 110 5.78 -20.52 2.82
C ALA A 110 5.39 -20.12 4.25
N ASN A 111 4.20 -20.53 4.70
CA ASN A 111 3.62 -20.26 6.00
C ASN A 111 3.64 -21.48 6.94
N GLY A 112 4.41 -22.53 6.61
CA GLY A 112 4.47 -23.76 7.42
C GLY A 112 3.15 -24.55 7.48
N ALA A 113 2.26 -24.33 6.51
CA ALA A 113 0.93 -24.92 6.44
C ALA A 113 0.79 -25.89 5.26
N VAL A 114 -0.33 -26.60 5.24
CA VAL A 114 -0.77 -27.46 4.13
C VAL A 114 -1.97 -26.82 3.44
N SER A 115 -2.07 -26.96 2.12
CA SER A 115 -3.05 -26.22 1.30
C SER A 115 -4.52 -26.62 1.53
N TRP A 116 -4.77 -27.80 2.09
CA TRP A 116 -6.13 -28.28 2.41
C TRP A 116 -6.64 -27.82 3.79
N VAL A 117 -5.81 -27.18 4.60
CA VAL A 117 -6.22 -26.56 5.87
C VAL A 117 -6.21 -25.04 5.67
N PRO A 118 -7.38 -24.38 5.62
CA PRO A 118 -7.45 -22.93 5.41
C PRO A 118 -6.75 -22.13 6.51
N PRO A 119 -6.21 -20.94 6.20
CA PRO A 119 -5.69 -20.01 7.21
C PRO A 119 -6.82 -19.44 8.07
N VAL A 120 -6.46 -18.97 9.27
CA VAL A 120 -7.42 -18.47 10.25
C VAL A 120 -7.63 -16.96 10.06
N VAL A 121 -8.87 -16.48 10.24
CA VAL A 121 -9.16 -15.04 10.26
C VAL A 121 -8.34 -14.35 11.35
N GLY A 122 -7.69 -13.25 10.98
CA GLY A 122 -6.77 -12.49 11.83
C GLY A 122 -5.33 -12.99 11.81
N GLN A 123 -5.04 -14.16 11.21
CA GLN A 123 -3.69 -14.64 11.00
C GLN A 123 -2.94 -13.69 10.05
N GLU A 124 -1.68 -13.42 10.36
CA GLU A 124 -0.76 -12.77 9.42
C GLU A 124 0.02 -13.85 8.67
N ILE A 125 0.00 -13.79 7.34
CA ILE A 125 0.72 -14.71 6.46
C ILE A 125 1.83 -13.97 5.73
N VAL A 126 2.92 -14.67 5.42
CA VAL A 126 3.95 -14.21 4.52
C VAL A 126 3.60 -14.59 3.08
N VAL A 127 3.74 -13.64 2.17
CA VAL A 127 3.72 -13.88 0.73
C VAL A 127 5.16 -13.81 0.23
N PRO A 128 5.70 -14.90 -0.35
CA PRO A 128 7.08 -14.92 -0.81
C PRO A 128 7.29 -13.99 -2.01
N ALA A 129 8.50 -13.44 -2.13
CA ALA A 129 8.91 -12.73 -3.33
C ALA A 129 9.07 -13.71 -4.50
N VAL A 130 8.69 -13.28 -5.70
CA VAL A 130 8.79 -14.09 -6.92
C VAL A 130 9.66 -13.36 -7.94
N ILE A 131 10.70 -14.04 -8.42
CA ILE A 131 11.55 -13.52 -9.51
C ILE A 131 10.98 -13.98 -10.84
N ALA A 132 10.92 -13.08 -11.82
CA ALA A 132 10.69 -13.43 -13.21
C ALA A 132 12.04 -13.62 -13.93
N HIS A 133 12.42 -14.87 -14.21
CA HIS A 133 13.62 -15.19 -14.98
C HIS A 133 13.27 -15.36 -16.46
N LEU A 134 13.92 -14.59 -17.33
CA LEU A 134 13.78 -14.73 -18.78
C LEU A 134 14.73 -15.82 -19.27
N ALA A 135 14.18 -16.96 -19.68
CA ALA A 135 14.97 -18.10 -20.13
C ALA A 135 15.75 -17.76 -21.41
N VAL A 136 17.01 -18.15 -21.45
CA VAL A 136 17.90 -18.02 -22.62
C VAL A 136 18.29 -19.40 -23.15
N GLU A 137 18.96 -19.42 -24.30
CA GLU A 137 19.46 -20.66 -24.89
C GLU A 137 20.41 -21.38 -23.92
N GLY A 138 20.14 -22.66 -23.68
CA GLY A 138 20.93 -23.49 -22.77
C GLY A 138 20.40 -23.57 -21.33
N ASP A 139 19.41 -22.75 -20.96
CA ASP A 139 18.81 -22.83 -19.64
C ASP A 139 18.15 -24.18 -19.37
N THR A 140 18.22 -24.58 -18.10
CA THR A 140 17.56 -25.78 -17.59
C THR A 140 16.91 -25.44 -16.25
N ILE A 141 15.79 -26.07 -15.92
CA ILE A 141 15.11 -25.84 -14.64
C ILE A 141 16.01 -26.18 -13.44
N PRO A 142 16.82 -27.26 -13.45
CA PRO A 142 17.83 -27.47 -12.41
C PRO A 142 18.88 -26.36 -12.32
N GLY A 143 19.31 -25.78 -13.45
CA GLY A 143 20.22 -24.64 -13.48
C GLY A 143 19.60 -23.37 -12.87
N ILE A 144 18.36 -23.06 -13.24
CA ILE A 144 17.59 -21.95 -12.67
C ILE A 144 17.39 -22.17 -11.15
N SER A 145 17.05 -23.39 -10.74
CA SER A 145 16.90 -23.76 -9.33
C SER A 145 18.22 -23.63 -8.56
N GLN A 146 19.33 -24.12 -9.11
CA GLN A 146 20.66 -23.92 -8.53
C GLN A 146 21.01 -22.43 -8.37
N ARG A 147 20.61 -21.60 -9.34
CA ARG A 147 20.94 -20.17 -9.36
C ARG A 147 20.21 -19.36 -8.30
N TYR A 148 18.91 -19.58 -8.14
CA TYR A 148 18.06 -18.77 -7.26
C TYR A 148 17.72 -19.46 -5.94
N LEU A 149 17.60 -20.78 -5.94
CA LEU A 149 17.28 -21.59 -4.76
C LEU A 149 18.51 -22.27 -4.15
N ALA A 150 19.69 -22.14 -4.77
CA ALA A 150 20.95 -22.81 -4.37
C ALA A 150 20.89 -24.34 -4.27
N ASP A 151 19.87 -24.96 -4.86
CA ASP A 151 19.70 -26.40 -4.88
C ASP A 151 19.08 -26.82 -6.22
N PRO A 152 19.78 -27.61 -7.06
CA PRO A 152 19.26 -28.06 -8.34
C PRO A 152 18.14 -29.09 -8.17
N ASN A 153 18.08 -29.78 -7.02
CA ASN A 153 17.06 -30.78 -6.74
C ASN A 153 15.69 -30.16 -6.45
N ARG A 154 15.61 -28.83 -6.29
CA ARG A 154 14.36 -28.08 -6.12
C ARG A 154 13.74 -27.64 -7.44
N ALA A 155 14.24 -28.15 -8.58
CA ALA A 155 13.67 -27.91 -9.91
C ALA A 155 12.17 -28.21 -9.98
N TRP A 156 11.71 -29.26 -9.28
CA TRP A 156 10.29 -29.62 -9.23
C TRP A 156 9.42 -28.51 -8.61
N GLU A 157 9.95 -27.71 -7.67
CA GLU A 157 9.21 -26.59 -7.09
C GLU A 157 9.00 -25.48 -8.12
N VAL A 158 10.03 -25.22 -8.92
CA VAL A 158 9.96 -24.26 -10.02
C VAL A 158 8.98 -24.73 -11.08
N ASP A 159 9.06 -26.00 -11.50
CA ASP A 159 8.13 -26.56 -12.50
C ASP A 159 6.68 -26.55 -11.98
N ALA A 160 6.44 -26.97 -10.73
CA ALA A 160 5.11 -26.96 -10.12
C ALA A 160 4.52 -25.54 -10.05
N TYR A 161 5.32 -24.55 -9.65
CA TYR A 161 4.90 -23.15 -9.58
C TYR A 161 4.52 -22.54 -10.95
N ASN A 162 5.22 -22.98 -12.00
CA ASN A 162 4.99 -22.54 -13.39
C ASN A 162 4.03 -23.44 -14.18
N HIS A 163 3.45 -24.46 -13.54
CA HIS A 163 2.56 -25.44 -14.18
C HIS A 163 3.21 -26.16 -15.37
N ARG A 164 4.51 -26.40 -15.26
CA ARG A 164 5.31 -27.08 -16.28
C ARG A 164 5.33 -28.58 -16.03
N ALA A 165 5.41 -29.34 -17.12
CA ALA A 165 5.75 -30.75 -17.04
C ALA A 165 7.24 -30.88 -16.69
N GLY A 166 7.56 -31.61 -15.63
CA GLY A 166 8.92 -31.79 -15.16
C GLY A 166 9.85 -32.37 -16.23
N GLY A 167 11.12 -31.95 -16.19
CA GLY A 167 12.17 -32.45 -17.10
C GLY A 167 12.16 -31.81 -18.50
N THR A 168 11.27 -30.86 -18.75
CA THR A 168 11.26 -30.08 -19.99
C THR A 168 12.16 -28.85 -19.86
N LYS A 169 12.93 -28.55 -20.92
CA LYS A 169 13.72 -27.30 -20.97
C LYS A 169 12.78 -26.10 -21.17
N PRO A 170 13.07 -24.94 -20.57
CA PRO A 170 12.35 -23.72 -20.90
C PRO A 170 12.68 -23.29 -22.34
N ALA A 171 11.69 -22.75 -23.03
CA ALA A 171 11.94 -22.17 -24.36
C ALA A 171 12.71 -20.84 -24.21
N PRO A 172 13.63 -20.49 -25.11
CA PRO A 172 14.23 -19.15 -25.11
C PRO A 172 13.14 -18.08 -25.19
N GLY A 173 13.22 -17.08 -24.31
CA GLY A 173 12.20 -16.03 -24.15
C GLY A 173 11.03 -16.39 -23.24
N GLU A 174 10.95 -17.63 -22.73
CA GLU A 174 9.97 -18.02 -21.73
C GLU A 174 10.25 -17.33 -20.39
N VAL A 175 9.21 -16.84 -19.71
CA VAL A 175 9.34 -16.31 -18.35
C VAL A 175 9.11 -17.44 -17.36
N VAL A 176 10.15 -17.83 -16.63
CA VAL A 176 10.10 -18.79 -15.54
C VAL A 176 10.03 -18.03 -14.22
N LEU A 177 8.94 -18.22 -13.47
CA LEU A 177 8.75 -17.58 -12.17
C LEU A 177 9.37 -18.42 -11.05
N VAL A 178 10.17 -17.81 -10.19
CA VAL A 178 10.88 -18.50 -9.12
C VAL A 178 10.47 -17.94 -7.76
N PRO A 179 9.68 -18.68 -6.94
CA PRO A 179 9.30 -18.23 -5.60
C PRO A 179 10.47 -18.39 -4.62
N LEU A 180 10.87 -17.28 -3.98
CA LEU A 180 11.95 -17.25 -2.99
C LEU A 180 11.38 -17.52 -1.59
N LEU A 181 11.21 -18.78 -1.23
CA LEU A 181 10.58 -19.16 0.05
C LEU A 181 11.46 -18.89 1.28
N GLU A 182 12.78 -18.84 1.11
CA GLU A 182 13.76 -18.71 2.20
C GLU A 182 14.22 -17.26 2.44
N ILE A 183 13.76 -16.32 1.60
CA ILE A 183 14.22 -14.94 1.69
C ILE A 183 13.66 -14.29 2.95
N ASN A 184 14.54 -13.70 3.74
CA ASN A 184 14.19 -13.00 4.97
C ASN A 184 14.97 -11.70 5.02
N LEU A 185 14.31 -10.63 5.46
CA LEU A 185 14.97 -9.33 5.63
C LEU A 185 15.63 -9.23 7.00
N THR A 186 16.84 -8.70 7.04
CA THR A 186 17.50 -8.25 8.28
C THR A 186 16.77 -7.04 8.88
N ALA A 187 17.18 -6.60 10.07
CA ALA A 187 16.67 -5.35 10.64
C ALA A 187 16.90 -4.15 9.70
N ASP A 188 18.06 -4.12 9.02
CA ASP A 188 18.38 -3.09 8.04
C ASP A 188 17.52 -3.19 6.78
N GLY A 189 17.35 -4.38 6.22
CA GLY A 189 16.47 -4.61 5.08
C GLY A 189 15.02 -4.23 5.37
N LYS A 190 14.52 -4.54 6.58
CA LYS A 190 13.17 -4.14 7.02
C LYS A 190 13.02 -2.63 7.19
N ARG A 191 14.07 -1.94 7.64
CA ARG A 191 14.05 -0.47 7.75
C ARG A 191 13.99 0.16 6.37
N GLU A 192 14.86 -0.29 5.47
CA GLU A 192 14.91 0.22 4.09
C GLU A 192 13.61 -0.02 3.31
N ALA A 193 13.03 -1.22 3.43
CA ALA A 193 11.73 -1.53 2.81
C ALA A 193 10.62 -0.56 3.29
N ARG A 194 10.64 -0.19 4.58
CA ARG A 194 9.70 0.78 5.14
C ARG A 194 9.93 2.18 4.61
N GLU A 195 11.18 2.65 4.56
CA GLU A 195 11.53 3.95 4.01
C GLU A 195 11.12 4.08 2.54
N ALA A 196 11.35 3.03 1.73
CA ALA A 196 10.92 2.97 0.35
C ALA A 196 9.39 3.00 0.21
N ALA A 197 8.67 2.25 1.03
CA ALA A 197 7.21 2.27 1.05
C ALA A 197 6.64 3.64 1.47
N ASP A 198 7.25 4.29 2.46
CA ASP A 198 6.87 5.64 2.91
C ASP A 198 7.03 6.67 1.79
N LEU A 199 8.13 6.57 1.04
CA LEU A 199 8.36 7.43 -0.13
C LEU A 199 7.28 7.21 -1.19
N VAL A 200 6.97 5.97 -1.55
CA VAL A 200 5.90 5.65 -2.52
C VAL A 200 4.54 6.15 -2.02
N ARG A 201 4.21 5.94 -0.74
CA ARG A 201 2.98 6.45 -0.12
C ARG A 201 2.91 7.96 -0.11
N SER A 202 4.03 8.66 0.11
CA SER A 202 4.06 10.13 0.04
C SER A 202 3.80 10.65 -1.38
N GLN A 203 4.27 9.92 -2.39
CA GLN A 203 4.09 10.26 -3.80
C GLN A 203 2.67 9.93 -4.30
N GLY A 204 2.07 8.83 -3.83
CA GLY A 204 0.71 8.41 -4.18
C GLY A 204 -0.40 8.90 -3.24
N GLY A 205 -0.05 9.43 -2.07
CA GLY A 205 -0.94 9.76 -0.96
C GLY A 205 -1.52 11.18 -0.97
N GLY A 206 -1.64 11.80 -2.14
CA GLY A 206 -2.18 13.16 -2.29
C GLY A 206 -3.58 13.38 -1.71
N ARG A 207 -4.33 12.32 -1.39
CA ARG A 207 -5.69 12.39 -0.81
C ARG A 207 -5.76 13.18 0.51
N ALA A 208 -4.78 13.02 1.41
CA ALA A 208 -4.75 13.78 2.65
C ALA A 208 -4.49 15.27 2.38
N HIS A 209 -3.54 15.58 1.50
CA HIS A 209 -3.26 16.96 1.08
C HIS A 209 -4.43 17.60 0.33
N GLU A 210 -5.13 16.85 -0.53
CA GLU A 210 -6.35 17.28 -1.22
C GLU A 210 -7.51 17.53 -0.24
N ALA A 211 -7.71 16.65 0.74
CA ALA A 211 -8.70 16.82 1.80
C ALA A 211 -8.41 18.07 2.65
N GLN A 212 -7.15 18.29 3.00
CA GLN A 212 -6.70 19.47 3.74
C GLN A 212 -6.89 20.76 2.93
N ARG A 213 -6.52 20.77 1.65
CA ARG A 213 -6.75 21.91 0.75
C ARG A 213 -8.23 22.21 0.55
N LYS A 214 -9.05 21.18 0.41
CA LYS A 214 -10.50 21.33 0.30
C LYS A 214 -11.09 21.91 1.58
N ALA A 215 -10.66 21.41 2.74
CA ALA A 215 -11.08 21.95 4.03
C ALA A 215 -10.62 23.41 4.21
N GLU A 216 -9.41 23.76 3.80
CA GLU A 216 -8.92 25.14 3.83
C GLU A 216 -9.79 26.09 2.99
N ALA A 217 -10.31 25.63 1.85
CA ALA A 217 -11.24 26.40 1.02
C ALA A 217 -12.66 26.49 1.60
N GLU A 218 -13.13 25.45 2.29
CA GLU A 218 -14.53 25.31 2.72
C GLU A 218 -14.78 25.75 4.17
N ILE A 219 -13.75 25.80 5.03
CA ILE A 219 -13.86 26.30 6.41
C ILE A 219 -14.30 27.77 6.45
N PRO A 220 -13.74 28.72 5.66
CA PRO A 220 -14.16 30.11 5.73
C PRO A 220 -15.65 30.33 5.42
N PRO A 221 -16.26 29.66 4.42
CA PRO A 221 -17.71 29.63 4.24
C PRO A 221 -18.49 29.12 5.46
N VAL A 222 -18.05 28.04 6.12
CA VAL A 222 -18.68 27.56 7.37
C VAL A 222 -18.65 28.63 8.44
N LEU A 223 -17.51 29.28 8.66
CA LEU A 223 -17.39 30.37 9.64
C LEU A 223 -18.22 31.60 9.27
N ALA A 224 -18.43 31.86 7.97
CA ALA A 224 -19.32 32.91 7.51
C ALA A 224 -20.80 32.58 7.76
N ASP A 225 -21.20 31.31 7.63
CA ASP A 225 -22.55 30.85 7.98
C ASP A 225 -22.84 31.04 9.47
N VAL A 226 -21.89 30.69 10.36
CA VAL A 226 -22.02 30.93 11.81
C VAL A 226 -22.19 32.41 12.12
N ARG A 227 -21.33 33.28 11.54
CA ARG A 227 -21.43 34.74 11.73
C ARG A 227 -22.72 35.33 11.18
N GLY A 228 -23.25 34.74 10.11
CA GLY A 228 -24.52 35.15 9.48
C GLY A 228 -25.77 34.55 10.11
N GLY A 229 -25.65 33.76 11.19
CA GLY A 229 -26.79 33.12 11.86
C GLY A 229 -27.37 31.91 11.12
N ARG A 230 -26.71 31.42 10.06
CA ARG A 230 -27.13 30.23 9.30
C ARG A 230 -26.61 28.95 9.94
N TYR A 231 -27.01 28.70 11.18
CA TYR A 231 -26.44 27.63 12.00
C TYR A 231 -26.71 26.21 11.48
N VAL A 232 -27.86 25.98 10.83
CA VAL A 232 -28.19 24.67 10.23
C VAL A 232 -27.25 24.37 9.04
N ASP A 233 -26.97 25.37 8.20
CA ASP A 233 -26.05 25.23 7.07
C ASP A 233 -24.60 25.02 7.55
N ALA A 234 -24.19 25.77 8.59
CA ALA A 234 -22.88 25.62 9.21
C ALA A 234 -22.68 24.20 9.76
N VAL A 235 -23.67 23.64 10.45
CA VAL A 235 -23.62 22.26 10.97
C VAL A 235 -23.52 21.24 9.84
N SER A 236 -24.34 21.37 8.79
CA SER A 236 -24.32 20.44 7.65
C SER A 236 -22.96 20.44 6.95
N LYS A 237 -22.41 21.62 6.66
CA LYS A 237 -21.11 21.76 5.98
C LYS A 237 -19.95 21.32 6.87
N ALA A 238 -19.96 21.68 8.15
CA ALA A 238 -18.91 21.27 9.09
C ALA A 238 -18.86 19.75 9.26
N ASN A 239 -20.01 19.08 9.47
CA ASN A 239 -20.06 17.62 9.59
C ASN A 239 -19.65 16.91 8.29
N ARG A 240 -19.93 17.50 7.12
CA ARG A 240 -19.45 16.98 5.83
C ARG A 240 -17.92 17.03 5.73
N LEU A 241 -17.29 18.10 6.19
CA LEU A 241 -15.83 18.24 6.21
C LEU A 241 -15.18 17.31 7.25
N LEU A 242 -15.81 17.14 8.42
CA LEU A 242 -15.33 16.18 9.42
C LEU A 242 -15.43 14.73 8.91
N GLY A 243 -16.45 14.42 8.10
CA GLY A 243 -16.63 13.11 7.49
C GLY A 243 -15.66 12.78 6.34
N SER A 244 -14.90 13.75 5.81
CA SER A 244 -13.95 13.49 4.72
C SER A 244 -12.59 12.94 5.15
N GLY A 245 -12.29 12.93 6.46
CA GLY A 245 -11.02 12.43 7.00
C GLY A 245 -9.81 13.35 6.74
N ASP A 246 -8.69 13.06 7.41
CA ASP A 246 -7.36 13.64 7.20
C ASP A 246 -7.20 15.16 7.38
N LEU A 247 -7.98 15.78 8.27
CA LEU A 247 -7.88 17.19 8.61
C LEU A 247 -6.73 17.49 9.59
N THR A 248 -6.12 18.67 9.47
CA THR A 248 -5.09 19.12 10.42
C THR A 248 -5.72 19.52 11.78
N PRO A 249 -4.98 19.45 12.90
CA PRO A 249 -5.50 19.87 14.20
C PRO A 249 -6.08 21.31 14.22
N PRO A 250 -5.47 22.32 13.56
CA PRO A 250 -6.07 23.65 13.44
C PRO A 250 -7.40 23.68 12.68
N GLN A 251 -7.54 22.85 11.63
CA GLN A 251 -8.78 22.74 10.85
C GLN A 251 -9.89 22.08 11.67
N LEU A 252 -9.58 21.01 12.38
CA LEU A 252 -10.48 20.35 13.32
C LEU A 252 -10.93 21.31 14.42
N ALA A 253 -9.99 22.05 15.02
CA ALA A 253 -10.30 23.03 16.06
C ALA A 253 -11.24 24.12 15.54
N SER A 254 -11.03 24.60 14.31
CA SER A 254 -11.89 25.61 13.68
C SER A 254 -13.31 25.10 13.42
N LEU A 255 -13.45 23.87 12.91
CA LEU A 255 -14.74 23.24 12.64
C LEU A 255 -15.50 22.92 13.92
N HIS A 256 -14.84 22.34 14.91
CA HIS A 256 -15.48 22.01 16.19
C HIS A 256 -15.89 23.25 16.97
N ARG A 257 -15.09 24.33 16.95
CA ARG A 257 -15.51 25.63 17.49
C ARG A 257 -16.78 26.14 16.80
N ALA A 258 -16.85 26.10 15.48
CA ALA A 258 -18.02 26.52 14.71
C ALA A 258 -19.27 25.68 15.04
N LEU A 259 -19.09 24.37 15.27
CA LEU A 259 -20.16 23.47 15.70
C LEU A 259 -20.64 23.76 17.12
N VAL A 260 -19.75 24.06 18.06
CA VAL A 260 -20.15 24.47 19.43
C VAL A 260 -21.04 25.71 19.36
N GLU A 261 -20.60 26.74 18.63
CA GLU A 261 -21.35 27.98 18.44
C GLU A 261 -22.73 27.70 17.81
N SER A 262 -22.77 26.85 16.79
CA SER A 262 -24.02 26.50 16.08
C SER A 262 -24.97 25.65 16.93
N TYR A 263 -24.49 24.63 17.63
CA TYR A 263 -25.32 23.78 18.48
C TYR A 263 -25.87 24.53 19.70
N VAL A 264 -25.12 25.49 20.25
CA VAL A 264 -25.62 26.39 21.30
C VAL A 264 -26.75 27.28 20.77
N ALA A 265 -26.61 27.81 19.55
CA ALA A 265 -27.64 28.63 18.94
C ALA A 265 -28.92 27.83 18.60
N LEU A 266 -28.76 26.55 18.26
CA LEU A 266 -29.84 25.60 17.98
C LEU A 266 -30.42 24.91 19.23
N ASP A 267 -29.98 25.32 20.43
CA ASP A 267 -30.43 24.77 21.72
C ASP A 267 -30.22 23.23 21.85
N ALA A 268 -29.09 22.73 21.34
CA ALA A 268 -28.71 21.32 21.36
C ALA A 268 -27.53 21.08 22.34
N PRO A 269 -27.75 21.08 23.66
CA PRO A 269 -26.68 21.11 24.67
C PRO A 269 -25.79 19.85 24.67
N GLY A 270 -26.34 18.67 24.38
CA GLY A 270 -25.55 17.42 24.31
C GLY A 270 -24.56 17.42 23.15
N LEU A 271 -25.00 17.90 21.98
CA LEU A 271 -24.14 18.02 20.79
C LEU A 271 -23.10 19.14 20.96
N ALA A 272 -23.49 20.25 21.60
CA ALA A 272 -22.57 21.33 21.93
C ALA A 272 -21.45 20.87 22.88
N ALA A 273 -21.78 20.06 23.90
CA ALA A 273 -20.80 19.50 24.81
C ALA A 273 -19.83 18.53 24.11
N GLY A 274 -20.36 17.63 23.27
CA GLY A 274 -19.53 16.71 22.47
C GLY A 274 -18.60 17.45 21.50
N ALA A 275 -19.12 18.46 20.79
CA ALA A 275 -18.31 19.30 19.92
C ALA A 275 -17.22 20.07 20.68
N CYS A 276 -17.49 20.50 21.92
CA CYS A 276 -16.48 21.23 22.71
C CYS A 276 -15.38 20.30 23.25
N ALA A 277 -15.71 19.06 23.59
CA ALA A 277 -14.70 18.06 23.92
C ALA A 277 -13.74 17.82 22.73
N ALA A 278 -14.30 17.62 21.54
CA ALA A 278 -13.51 17.46 20.31
C ALA A 278 -12.70 18.72 19.93
N TRP A 279 -13.24 19.92 20.17
CA TRP A 279 -12.48 21.16 20.00
C TRP A 279 -11.26 21.21 20.93
N ARG A 280 -11.43 20.84 22.21
CA ARG A 280 -10.36 20.82 23.20
C ARG A 280 -9.22 19.87 22.82
N GLU A 281 -9.59 18.67 22.36
CA GLU A 281 -8.62 17.68 21.89
C GLU A 281 -7.84 18.20 20.67
N ALA A 282 -8.54 18.75 19.68
CA ALA A 282 -7.92 19.29 18.47
C ALA A 282 -7.02 20.52 18.75
N ALA A 283 -7.34 21.32 19.78
CA ALA A 283 -6.56 22.48 20.21
C ALA A 283 -5.34 22.11 21.08
N GLY A 284 -5.17 20.83 21.45
CA GLY A 284 -4.04 20.36 22.24
C GLY A 284 -4.16 20.63 23.75
N GLY A 285 -5.38 20.80 24.28
CA GLY A 285 -5.60 20.99 25.71
C GLY A 285 -6.50 22.18 26.06
N ASP A 286 -6.17 22.90 27.13
CA ASP A 286 -7.08 23.90 27.72
C ASP A 286 -7.50 25.01 26.73
N LEU A 287 -8.82 25.19 26.62
CA LEU A 287 -9.42 26.23 25.77
C LEU A 287 -9.45 27.56 26.53
N ALA A 288 -8.91 28.61 25.92
CA ALA A 288 -9.01 29.97 26.43
C ALA A 288 -10.43 30.53 26.21
N LEU A 289 -11.34 30.26 27.16
CA LEU A 289 -12.74 30.71 27.11
C LEU A 289 -12.94 32.04 27.85
N ASP A 290 -12.49 33.15 27.27
CA ASP A 290 -12.61 34.49 27.88
C ASP A 290 -14.10 34.84 28.13
N PRO A 291 -14.52 35.07 29.39
CA PRO A 291 -15.88 35.48 29.74
C PRO A 291 -16.37 36.77 29.05
N ARG A 292 -15.46 37.62 28.59
CA ARG A 292 -15.78 38.88 27.88
C ARG A 292 -16.05 38.68 26.40
N LEU A 293 -15.50 37.61 25.81
CA LEU A 293 -15.57 37.35 24.37
C LEU A 293 -16.47 36.15 24.03
N ILE A 294 -16.74 35.26 24.99
CA ILE A 294 -17.48 34.02 24.77
C ILE A 294 -18.76 33.98 25.61
N SER A 295 -19.87 33.65 24.95
CA SER A 295 -21.19 33.64 25.56
C SER A 295 -21.27 32.66 26.75
N PRO A 296 -22.07 32.96 27.80
CA PRO A 296 -22.26 32.05 28.92
C PRO A 296 -22.76 30.66 28.50
N LYS A 297 -23.57 30.58 27.43
CA LYS A 297 -24.08 29.31 26.92
C LYS A 297 -22.98 28.43 26.32
N ILE A 298 -22.04 29.01 25.57
CA ILE A 298 -20.87 28.28 25.04
C ILE A 298 -19.95 27.84 26.18
N ARG A 299 -19.69 28.74 27.14
CA ARG A 299 -18.87 28.39 28.33
C ARG A 299 -19.50 27.23 29.10
N ASN A 300 -20.82 27.24 29.29
CA ASN A 300 -21.55 26.16 29.96
C ASN A 300 -21.48 24.83 29.20
N ALA A 301 -21.57 24.86 27.86
CA ALA A 301 -21.41 23.65 27.03
C ALA A 301 -19.99 23.07 27.12
N CYS A 302 -18.99 23.92 27.37
CA CYS A 302 -17.59 23.54 27.46
C CYS A 302 -17.11 23.19 28.88
N VAL A 303 -17.97 23.24 29.90
CA VAL A 303 -17.59 22.84 31.26
C VAL A 303 -17.20 21.36 31.24
N LYS A 304 -16.02 21.02 31.77
CA LYS A 304 -15.57 19.64 31.93
C LYS A 304 -16.64 18.87 32.74
N ARG A 305 -17.25 17.86 32.14
CA ARG A 305 -18.00 16.82 32.84
C ARG A 305 -17.18 15.53 32.77
#